data_AF-A0A837HQ88-F1
#
_entry.id   AF-A0A837HQ88-F1
#
_cell.length_a   1.000
_cell.length_b   1.000
_cell.length_c   1.000
_cell.angle_alpha   90.00
_cell.angle_beta   90.00
_cell.angle_gamma   90.00
#
_symmetry.space_group_name_H-M   'P 1'
#
loop_
_entity.id
_entity.type
_entity.pdbx_description
1 polymer ?
#
loop_
_entity_poly.entity_id
_entity_poly.type
_entity_poly.pdbx_seq_one_letter_code
_entity_poly.pdbx_strand_id
1 'polypeptide(L)'
;MPTTYEQLLNTQGEISNIATGQRFKSPTELAGALGIQPHEIDWTKISTTPTAKPEIPPIPVIGVDTLTTTPSSAIMGLPSDKADKAELERLKIQQEIANVKTALLPTDERAKLDVEAEYKKLLAEPAALGGVSYTQLQQKVIDLTKVKEERLSRLGAFKTSEQKGVPKFFAAGRISEEEQKAQEEIDTINRELNVANSQISNRNDVINTMMQLKKEVYQTASVAYDKEFANNLSIYNAIRGEKEKAVTAEALAKEQTADNARASLKTLQDDIQKGAMPKYDALPKNVQNTIDNLELQSKMVGLTKVIEAKVNAKDNVIASGTRTDKAGNEYFDILTKTPEGKLETQSVFRGKGKLPETEVLESQIRQDIIDTLTDKEGTKNLGRELTLTDMIKLFPDVSTEKLKDAMTEFYDYEALTAEEMTKPWWKFWED
;
A
#
# COMPACT_ATOMS: atom_id res chain seq x y z
N MET A 1 -29.01 36.12 8.23
CA MET A 1 -28.31 36.17 6.93
C MET A 1 -28.00 34.73 6.54
N PRO A 2 -28.12 34.34 5.25
CA PRO A 2 -27.72 33.01 4.82
C PRO A 2 -26.23 32.79 5.09
N THR A 3 -25.86 31.57 5.50
CA THR A 3 -24.45 31.22 5.68
C THR A 3 -23.80 31.14 4.29
N THR A 4 -22.58 31.64 4.14
CA THR A 4 -21.77 31.47 2.91
C THR A 4 -20.60 30.53 3.16
N TYR A 5 -20.07 29.89 2.11
CA TYR A 5 -18.93 28.96 2.24
C TYR A 5 -17.70 29.58 2.90
N GLU A 6 -17.43 30.85 2.63
CA GLU A 6 -16.30 31.60 3.20
C GLU A 6 -16.37 31.71 4.73
N GLN A 7 -17.56 31.53 5.31
CA GLN A 7 -17.78 31.56 6.75
C GLN A 7 -17.67 30.18 7.40
N LEU A 8 -17.46 29.10 6.63
CA LEU A 8 -17.42 27.75 7.15
C LEU A 8 -15.99 27.29 7.43
N LEU A 9 -15.77 26.79 8.63
CA LEU A 9 -14.52 26.17 9.06
C LEU A 9 -14.77 24.73 9.50
N ASN A 10 -14.02 23.81 8.92
CA ASN A 10 -13.97 22.41 9.33
C ASN A 10 -12.77 22.21 10.28
N THR A 11 -13.08 21.89 11.53
CA THR A 11 -12.10 21.57 12.57
C THR A 11 -12.33 20.13 13.01
N GLN A 12 -11.42 19.23 12.61
CA GLN A 12 -11.46 17.81 12.99
C GLN A 12 -12.79 17.09 12.64
N GLY A 13 -13.45 17.48 11.54
CA GLY A 13 -14.71 16.90 11.10
C GLY A 13 -15.96 17.61 11.64
N GLU A 14 -15.81 18.58 12.54
CA GLU A 14 -16.91 19.44 12.99
C GLU A 14 -16.91 20.74 12.17
N ILE A 15 -18.04 21.05 11.51
CA ILE A 15 -18.17 22.25 10.70
C ILE A 15 -18.91 23.32 11.49
N SER A 16 -18.31 24.51 11.53
CA SER A 16 -18.87 25.66 12.22
C SER A 16 -18.84 26.91 11.36
N ASN A 17 -19.84 27.78 11.54
CA ASN A 17 -19.84 29.10 10.96
C ASN A 17 -19.02 30.05 11.87
N ILE A 18 -17.91 30.59 11.36
CA ILE A 18 -16.98 31.45 12.12
C ILE A 18 -17.59 32.80 12.52
N ALA A 19 -18.59 33.28 11.78
CA ALA A 19 -19.25 34.56 12.04
C ALA A 19 -20.33 34.44 13.13
N THR A 20 -21.03 33.30 13.18
CA THR A 20 -22.16 33.10 14.11
C THR A 20 -21.84 32.17 15.28
N GLY A 21 -20.76 31.38 15.19
CA GLY A 21 -20.43 30.32 16.15
C GLY A 21 -21.34 29.10 16.05
N GLN A 22 -22.26 29.04 15.08
CA GLN A 22 -23.18 27.92 14.91
C GLN A 22 -22.42 26.68 14.41
N ARG A 23 -22.62 25.55 15.09
CA ARG A 23 -22.08 24.23 14.71
C ARG A 23 -23.14 23.42 14.01
N PHE A 24 -22.75 22.69 12.97
CA PHE A 24 -23.66 21.85 12.18
C PHE A 24 -23.37 20.38 12.48
N LYS A 25 -24.38 19.65 12.97
CA LYS A 25 -24.24 18.24 13.37
C LYS A 25 -24.44 17.27 12.21
N SER A 26 -25.01 17.74 11.10
CA SER A 26 -25.29 16.93 9.92
C SER A 26 -25.16 17.74 8.63
N PRO A 27 -24.91 17.06 7.48
CA PRO A 27 -24.97 17.70 6.18
C PRO A 27 -26.33 18.36 5.90
N THR A 28 -27.43 17.81 6.43
CA THR A 28 -28.77 18.38 6.25
C THR A 28 -28.94 19.74 6.94
N GLU A 29 -28.41 19.89 8.15
CA GLU A 29 -28.40 21.18 8.86
C GLU A 29 -27.53 22.21 8.14
N LEU A 30 -26.36 21.79 7.64
CA LEU A 30 -25.45 22.64 6.89
C LEU A 30 -26.08 23.11 5.57
N ALA A 31 -26.72 22.19 4.84
CA ALA A 31 -27.44 22.49 3.59
C ALA A 31 -28.57 23.49 3.81
N GLY A 32 -29.35 23.31 4.88
CA GLY A 32 -30.40 24.24 5.29
C GLY A 32 -29.87 25.65 5.59
N ALA A 33 -28.68 25.76 6.19
CA ALA A 33 -28.05 27.04 6.49
C ALA A 33 -27.44 27.73 5.26
N LEU A 34 -27.00 26.95 4.26
CA LEU A 34 -26.50 27.41 2.96
C LEU A 34 -27.64 27.70 1.96
N GLY A 35 -28.86 27.21 2.21
CA GLY A 35 -30.00 27.34 1.30
C GLY A 35 -29.91 26.45 0.06
N ILE A 36 -29.26 25.28 0.18
CA ILE A 36 -29.05 24.31 -0.90
C ILE A 36 -29.49 22.91 -0.46
N GLN A 37 -29.51 21.93 -1.37
CA GLN A 37 -29.76 20.53 -1.01
C GLN A 37 -28.49 19.86 -0.43
N PRO A 38 -28.61 18.83 0.45
CA PRO A 38 -27.45 18.19 1.08
C PRO A 38 -26.40 17.61 0.12
N HIS A 39 -26.82 17.18 -1.07
CA HIS A 39 -25.93 16.64 -2.10
C HIS A 39 -25.25 17.72 -2.97
N GLU A 40 -25.67 18.99 -2.84
CA GLU A 40 -25.08 20.13 -3.54
C GLU A 40 -23.98 20.82 -2.71
N ILE A 41 -23.64 20.28 -1.54
CA ILE A 41 -22.57 20.80 -0.69
C ILE A 41 -21.22 20.55 -1.38
N ASP A 42 -20.53 21.64 -1.71
CA ASP A 42 -19.17 21.63 -2.24
C ASP A 42 -18.17 21.67 -1.08
N TRP A 43 -17.78 20.48 -0.62
CA TRP A 43 -16.84 20.31 0.50
C TRP A 43 -15.47 20.94 0.26
N THR A 44 -15.09 21.20 -1.00
CA THR A 44 -13.80 21.81 -1.34
C THR A 44 -13.72 23.29 -1.01
N LYS A 45 -14.88 23.96 -0.84
CA LYS A 45 -14.98 25.39 -0.50
C LYS A 45 -14.97 25.66 1.00
N ILE A 46 -15.00 24.62 1.83
CA ILE A 46 -14.99 24.76 3.30
C ILE A 46 -13.53 24.82 3.75
N SER A 47 -13.14 25.91 4.42
CA SER A 47 -11.78 26.07 4.92
C SER A 47 -11.49 25.00 5.97
N THR A 48 -10.31 24.39 5.92
CA THR A 48 -9.84 23.45 6.95
C THR A 48 -8.76 24.14 7.77
N THR A 49 -8.87 24.07 9.10
CA THR A 49 -7.76 24.52 9.94
C THR A 49 -6.61 23.55 9.73
N PRO A 50 -5.39 24.00 9.35
CA PRO A 50 -4.24 23.11 9.32
C PRO A 50 -4.06 22.53 10.71
N THR A 51 -4.17 21.20 10.82
CA THR A 51 -4.00 20.48 12.08
C THR A 51 -2.67 20.91 12.67
N ALA A 52 -2.69 21.60 13.82
CA ALA A 52 -1.48 22.04 14.48
C ALA A 52 -0.58 20.82 14.69
N LYS A 53 0.60 20.85 14.06
CA LYS A 53 1.62 19.81 14.22
C LYS A 53 1.90 19.71 15.73
N PRO A 54 1.74 18.54 16.36
CA PRO A 54 1.90 18.41 17.80
C PRO A 54 3.29 18.89 18.21
N GLU A 55 3.34 19.92 19.06
CA GLU A 55 4.58 20.40 19.69
C GLU A 55 5.13 19.27 20.57
N ILE A 56 6.30 18.77 20.20
CA ILE A 56 7.04 17.79 20.97
C ILE A 56 7.60 18.52 22.19
N PRO A 57 7.30 18.10 23.43
CA PRO A 57 7.87 18.73 24.61
C PRO A 57 9.41 18.61 24.61
N PRO A 58 10.15 19.64 25.04
CA PRO A 58 11.61 19.62 25.03
C PRO A 58 12.15 18.49 25.92
N ILE A 59 13.01 17.65 25.34
CA ILE A 59 13.69 16.56 26.02
C ILE A 59 14.66 17.16 27.06
N PRO A 60 14.63 16.71 28.33
CA PRO A 60 15.56 17.19 29.35
C PRO A 60 17.01 16.80 28.99
N VAL A 61 17.89 17.80 28.95
CA VAL A 61 19.32 17.65 28.71
C VAL A 61 19.96 16.96 29.91
N ILE A 62 20.35 15.69 29.75
CA ILE A 62 21.14 14.95 30.74
C ILE A 62 22.60 15.39 30.57
N GLY A 63 23.11 16.11 31.56
CA GLY A 63 24.52 16.49 31.66
C GLY A 63 25.40 15.26 31.89
N VAL A 64 26.47 15.15 31.10
CA VAL A 64 27.52 14.16 31.33
C VAL A 64 28.78 14.88 31.77
N ASP A 65 29.20 14.50 32.97
CA ASP A 65 30.35 14.97 33.73
C ASP A 65 31.68 14.84 32.99
N THR A 66 32.53 15.81 33.28
CA THR A 66 33.94 15.91 32.95
C THR A 66 34.75 14.79 33.61
N LEU A 67 35.51 14.01 32.81
CA LEU A 67 36.60 13.19 33.32
C LEU A 67 37.97 13.72 32.87
N THR A 68 38.81 13.84 33.87
CA THR A 68 40.09 14.52 33.98
C THR A 68 41.25 13.76 33.34
N THR A 69 42.27 14.54 33.01
CA THR A 69 43.54 14.22 32.35
C THR A 69 44.58 13.61 33.29
N THR A 70 45.45 12.72 32.78
CA THR A 70 46.94 12.85 32.87
C THR A 70 47.67 11.81 31.97
N PRO A 71 48.92 12.10 31.55
CA PRO A 71 49.51 11.59 30.30
C PRO A 71 50.57 10.48 30.50
N SER A 72 50.90 9.75 29.42
CA SER A 72 52.17 9.03 29.31
C SER A 72 52.63 8.94 27.84
N SER A 73 53.63 9.77 27.55
CA SER A 73 54.82 9.57 26.70
C SER A 73 54.79 8.59 25.50
N ALA A 74 54.77 9.21 24.31
CA ALA A 74 55.66 9.01 23.16
C ALA A 74 56.06 7.58 22.73
N ILE A 75 55.52 7.13 21.58
CA ILE A 75 56.29 6.47 20.52
C ILE A 75 55.83 7.03 19.15
N MET A 76 56.81 7.24 18.28
CA MET A 76 56.79 7.89 16.97
C MET A 76 55.84 7.26 15.93
N GLY A 77 55.16 8.15 15.21
CA GLY A 77 55.03 8.15 13.74
C GLY A 77 54.03 7.18 13.11
N LEU A 78 52.97 7.73 12.50
CA LEU A 78 52.48 7.42 11.13
C LEU A 78 51.24 8.28 10.79
N PRO A 79 50.99 8.61 9.51
CA PRO A 79 49.90 9.48 9.08
C PRO A 79 48.60 8.69 8.83
N SER A 80 47.60 8.78 9.72
CA SER A 80 46.24 8.24 9.46
C SER A 80 45.07 9.01 10.09
N ASP A 81 45.32 10.09 10.84
CA ASP A 81 44.34 10.77 11.71
C ASP A 81 43.03 11.25 11.04
N LYS A 82 42.96 11.38 9.71
CA LYS A 82 41.72 11.73 9.01
C LYS A 82 40.85 10.51 8.66
N ALA A 83 41.47 9.38 8.33
CA ALA A 83 40.75 8.15 7.96
C ALA A 83 40.13 7.49 9.20
N ASP A 84 40.91 7.42 10.29
CA ASP A 84 40.47 6.77 11.53
C ASP A 84 39.35 7.58 12.22
N LYS A 85 39.38 8.91 12.08
CA LYS A 85 38.33 9.81 12.59
C LYS A 85 37.03 9.68 11.78
N ALA A 86 37.12 9.47 10.47
CA ALA A 86 35.96 9.20 9.62
C ALA A 86 35.34 7.83 9.90
N GLU A 87 36.17 6.83 10.23
CA GLU A 87 35.72 5.48 10.59
C GLU A 87 35.02 5.47 11.97
N LEU A 88 35.53 6.23 12.93
CA LEU A 88 34.89 6.38 14.24
C LEU A 88 33.53 7.09 14.18
N GLU A 89 33.40 8.15 13.39
CA GLU A 89 32.12 8.82 13.10
C GLU A 89 31.12 7.85 12.46
N ARG A 90 31.58 7.06 11.48
CA ARG A 90 30.77 6.04 10.82
C ARG A 90 30.25 4.97 11.79
N LEU A 91 31.07 4.55 12.75
CA LEU A 91 30.68 3.57 13.77
C LEU A 91 29.67 4.14 14.78
N LYS A 92 29.79 5.41 15.17
CA LYS A 92 28.81 6.08 16.05
C LYS A 92 27.44 6.19 15.38
N ILE A 93 27.41 6.59 14.10
CA ILE A 93 26.18 6.64 13.31
C ILE A 93 25.56 5.25 13.18
N GLN A 94 26.37 4.19 12.96
CA GLN A 94 25.87 2.81 12.95
C GLN A 94 25.25 2.37 14.28
N GLN A 95 25.79 2.83 15.40
CA GLN A 95 25.30 2.48 16.73
C GLN A 95 24.01 3.24 17.08
N GLU A 96 23.89 4.50 16.68
CA GLU A 96 22.62 5.25 16.80
C GLU A 96 21.52 4.65 15.91
N ILE A 97 21.84 4.25 14.68
CA ILE A 97 20.92 3.51 13.78
C ILE A 97 20.47 2.20 14.46
N ALA A 98 21.37 1.48 15.11
CA ALA A 98 21.04 0.22 15.80
C ALA A 98 20.09 0.45 17.00
N ASN A 99 20.33 1.49 17.80
CA ASN A 99 19.51 1.83 18.96
C ASN A 99 18.10 2.30 18.56
N VAL A 100 18.02 3.08 17.48
CA VAL A 100 16.74 3.54 16.91
C VAL A 100 15.97 2.36 16.30
N LYS A 101 16.65 1.42 15.63
CA LYS A 101 16.04 0.19 15.08
C LYS A 101 15.39 -0.71 16.15
N THR A 102 15.93 -0.76 17.37
CA THR A 102 15.32 -1.48 18.50
C THR A 102 14.10 -0.78 19.10
N ALA A 103 13.96 0.53 18.96
CA ALA A 103 12.85 1.30 19.52
C ALA A 103 11.62 1.39 18.59
N LEU A 104 11.73 0.95 17.34
CA LEU A 104 10.74 1.16 16.26
C LEU A 104 9.96 -0.10 15.84
N LEU A 105 10.10 -1.21 16.53
CA LEU A 105 9.31 -2.42 16.25
C LEU A 105 7.97 -2.34 16.97
N PRO A 106 6.83 -2.21 16.26
CA PRO A 106 5.53 -2.40 16.88
C PRO A 106 5.40 -3.81 17.45
N THR A 107 5.01 -3.88 18.70
CA THR A 107 4.86 -5.13 19.46
C THR A 107 3.55 -5.86 19.21
N ASP A 108 2.60 -5.28 18.46
CA ASP A 108 1.26 -5.85 18.33
C ASP A 108 0.93 -6.26 16.89
N GLU A 109 0.61 -7.56 16.73
CA GLU A 109 0.14 -8.17 15.49
C GLU A 109 -1.13 -7.48 14.97
N ARG A 110 -1.14 -7.15 13.68
CA ARG A 110 -2.34 -6.68 12.98
C ARG A 110 -3.36 -7.81 12.89
N ALA A 111 -4.43 -7.73 13.67
CA ALA A 111 -5.61 -8.54 13.43
C ALA A 111 -6.21 -8.18 12.06
N LYS A 112 -5.99 -9.02 11.05
CA LYS A 112 -6.73 -8.93 9.78
C LYS A 112 -8.20 -9.20 10.07
N LEU A 113 -9.00 -8.15 10.02
CA LEU A 113 -10.42 -8.23 10.28
C LEU A 113 -11.17 -8.49 8.98
N ASP A 114 -11.67 -9.72 8.80
CA ASP A 114 -12.62 -10.04 7.73
C ASP A 114 -14.04 -9.64 8.18
N VAL A 115 -14.37 -8.37 7.95
CA VAL A 115 -15.64 -7.75 8.34
C VAL A 115 -16.83 -8.49 7.72
N GLU A 116 -16.69 -9.01 6.50
CA GLU A 116 -17.78 -9.69 5.80
C GLU A 116 -18.05 -11.09 6.38
N ALA A 117 -16.99 -11.85 6.67
CA ALA A 117 -17.13 -13.16 7.31
C ALA A 117 -17.70 -13.03 8.73
N GLU A 118 -17.28 -12.00 9.48
CA GLU A 118 -17.74 -11.80 10.85
C GLU A 118 -19.17 -11.24 10.90
N TYR A 119 -19.57 -10.39 9.94
CA TYR A 119 -20.95 -9.96 9.76
C TYR A 119 -21.88 -11.14 9.40
N LYS A 120 -21.46 -11.99 8.46
CA LYS A 120 -22.20 -13.21 8.11
C LYS A 120 -22.33 -14.15 9.32
N LYS A 121 -21.30 -14.22 10.16
CA LYS A 121 -21.34 -14.98 11.41
C LYS A 121 -22.36 -14.41 12.39
N LEU A 122 -22.39 -13.09 12.60
CA LEU A 122 -23.37 -12.44 13.49
C LEU A 122 -24.82 -12.59 13.02
N LEU A 123 -25.05 -12.61 11.70
CA LEU A 123 -26.38 -12.90 11.12
C LEU A 123 -26.78 -14.37 11.28
N ALA A 124 -25.81 -15.27 11.17
CA ALA A 124 -26.03 -16.72 11.16
C ALA A 124 -26.05 -17.34 12.55
N GLU A 125 -25.51 -16.70 13.57
CA GLU A 125 -25.31 -17.28 14.90
C GLU A 125 -26.55 -17.07 15.80
N PRO A 126 -27.41 -18.10 15.99
CA PRO A 126 -28.56 -18.00 16.91
C PRO A 126 -28.13 -17.92 18.38
N ALA A 127 -26.88 -18.27 18.69
CA ALA A 127 -26.38 -18.51 20.05
C ALA A 127 -25.89 -17.25 20.80
N ALA A 128 -25.39 -16.22 20.11
CA ALA A 128 -24.82 -15.04 20.78
C ALA A 128 -25.85 -14.18 21.53
N LEU A 129 -27.15 -14.36 21.24
CA LEU A 129 -28.25 -13.53 21.78
C LEU A 129 -29.46 -14.36 22.29
N GLY A 130 -29.30 -15.65 22.55
CA GLY A 130 -30.30 -16.42 23.30
C GLY A 130 -31.58 -16.83 22.56
N GLY A 131 -31.55 -17.03 21.23
CA GLY A 131 -32.64 -17.67 20.51
C GLY A 131 -33.13 -16.96 19.25
N VAL A 132 -33.64 -17.76 18.31
CA VAL A 132 -34.23 -17.45 16.98
C VAL A 132 -33.35 -16.56 16.09
N SER A 133 -32.88 -17.08 14.96
CA SER A 133 -32.01 -16.33 14.03
C SER A 133 -32.73 -15.10 13.44
N TYR A 134 -31.95 -14.13 12.95
CA TYR A 134 -32.51 -12.95 12.27
C TYR A 134 -33.43 -13.34 11.10
N THR A 135 -33.01 -14.32 10.30
CA THR A 135 -33.80 -14.87 9.19
C THR A 135 -35.11 -15.51 9.66
N GLN A 136 -35.09 -16.22 10.79
CA GLN A 136 -36.30 -16.81 11.37
C GLN A 136 -37.26 -15.74 11.90
N LEU A 137 -36.76 -14.64 12.46
CA LEU A 137 -37.61 -13.52 12.88
C LEU A 137 -38.26 -12.82 11.69
N GLN A 138 -37.51 -12.58 10.62
CA GLN A 138 -38.06 -12.03 9.37
C GLN A 138 -39.14 -12.95 8.78
N GLN A 139 -38.86 -14.26 8.74
CA GLN A 139 -39.85 -15.23 8.27
C GLN A 139 -41.10 -15.22 9.14
N LYS A 140 -40.95 -15.15 10.47
CA LYS A 140 -42.08 -15.04 11.40
C LYS A 140 -42.94 -13.80 11.15
N VAL A 141 -42.32 -12.65 10.84
CA VAL A 141 -43.06 -11.42 10.49
C VAL A 141 -43.87 -11.62 9.20
N ILE A 142 -43.27 -12.25 8.18
CA ILE A 142 -43.94 -12.55 6.92
C ILE A 142 -45.14 -13.49 7.17
N ASP A 143 -44.92 -14.56 7.92
CA ASP A 143 -45.95 -15.56 8.22
C ASP A 143 -47.11 -14.95 9.01
N LEU A 144 -46.83 -14.16 10.05
CA LEU A 144 -47.86 -13.47 10.84
C LEU A 144 -48.65 -12.45 10.01
N THR A 145 -47.98 -11.72 9.12
CA THR A 145 -48.64 -10.77 8.20
C THR A 145 -49.60 -11.50 7.27
N LYS A 146 -49.16 -12.64 6.71
CA LYS A 146 -50.01 -13.49 5.87
C LYS A 146 -51.24 -14.01 6.64
N VAL A 147 -51.06 -14.51 7.86
CA VAL A 147 -52.17 -14.99 8.69
C VAL A 147 -53.17 -13.86 9.00
N LYS A 148 -52.69 -12.64 9.27
CA LYS A 148 -53.55 -11.46 9.46
C LYS A 148 -54.39 -11.14 8.22
N GLU A 149 -53.78 -11.13 7.04
CA GLU A 149 -54.46 -10.88 5.78
C GLU A 149 -55.50 -11.96 5.46
N GLU A 150 -55.17 -13.22 5.68
CA GLU A 150 -56.10 -14.34 5.53
C GLU A 150 -57.31 -14.19 6.47
N ARG A 151 -57.11 -13.76 7.72
CA ARG A 151 -58.22 -13.56 8.67
C ARG A 151 -59.14 -12.42 8.25
N LEU A 152 -58.58 -11.30 7.79
CA LEU A 152 -59.34 -10.17 7.26
C LEU A 152 -60.14 -10.55 6.01
N SER A 153 -59.53 -11.31 5.10
CA SER A 153 -60.19 -11.82 3.90
C SER A 153 -61.36 -12.74 4.24
N ARG A 154 -61.18 -13.68 5.17
CA ARG A 154 -62.25 -14.56 5.67
C ARG A 154 -63.40 -13.77 6.29
N LEU A 155 -63.09 -12.74 7.09
CA LEU A 155 -64.11 -11.87 7.68
C LEU A 155 -64.90 -11.13 6.59
N GLY A 156 -64.23 -10.58 5.56
CA GLY A 156 -64.89 -9.92 4.43
C GLY A 156 -65.81 -10.85 3.64
N ALA A 157 -65.37 -12.09 3.38
CA ALA A 157 -66.18 -13.12 2.74
C ALA A 157 -67.39 -13.49 3.59
N PHE A 158 -67.21 -13.65 4.91
CA PHE A 158 -68.28 -13.96 5.86
C PHE A 158 -69.36 -12.87 5.85
N LYS A 159 -68.98 -11.58 5.98
CA LYS A 159 -69.91 -10.44 5.91
C LYS A 159 -70.74 -10.44 4.62
N THR A 160 -70.08 -10.72 3.50
CA THR A 160 -70.75 -10.74 2.18
C THR A 160 -71.72 -11.91 2.04
N SER A 161 -71.40 -13.05 2.65
CA SER A 161 -72.27 -14.25 2.63
C SER A 161 -73.51 -14.11 3.51
N GLU A 162 -73.38 -13.57 4.73
CA GLU A 162 -74.50 -13.43 5.68
C GLU A 162 -75.50 -12.36 5.27
N GLN A 163 -75.07 -11.34 4.52
CA GLN A 163 -75.98 -10.33 3.96
C GLN A 163 -76.94 -10.89 2.90
N LYS A 164 -76.66 -12.08 2.35
CA LYS A 164 -77.50 -12.75 1.35
C LYS A 164 -78.35 -13.83 2.02
N GLY A 165 -79.63 -13.53 2.26
CA GLY A 165 -80.64 -14.55 2.59
C GLY A 165 -81.10 -14.60 4.05
N VAL A 166 -80.57 -13.76 4.94
CA VAL A 166 -80.99 -13.69 6.35
C VAL A 166 -81.58 -12.30 6.64
N PRO A 167 -82.65 -12.19 7.47
CA PRO A 167 -83.16 -10.88 7.91
C PRO A 167 -82.05 -10.05 8.56
N LYS A 168 -81.95 -8.77 8.19
CA LYS A 168 -80.85 -7.86 8.54
C LYS A 168 -80.48 -7.87 10.03
N PHE A 169 -81.45 -8.02 10.93
CA PHE A 169 -81.24 -8.03 12.37
C PHE A 169 -80.44 -9.25 12.87
N PHE A 170 -80.70 -10.44 12.33
CA PHE A 170 -79.98 -11.66 12.71
C PHE A 170 -78.58 -11.71 12.10
N ALA A 171 -78.45 -11.25 10.85
CA ALA A 171 -77.16 -11.12 10.17
C ALA A 171 -76.24 -10.15 10.93
N ALA A 172 -76.78 -9.02 11.42
CA ALA A 172 -76.01 -8.03 12.18
C ALA A 172 -75.42 -8.60 13.48
N GLY A 173 -76.18 -9.39 14.24
CA GLY A 173 -75.68 -10.02 15.47
C GLY A 173 -74.53 -11.01 15.19
N ARG A 174 -74.70 -11.90 14.21
CA ARG A 174 -73.66 -12.89 13.85
C ARG A 174 -72.42 -12.25 13.25
N ILE A 175 -72.58 -11.21 12.44
CA ILE A 175 -71.47 -10.42 11.91
C ILE A 175 -70.71 -9.75 13.06
N SER A 176 -71.42 -9.16 14.04
CA SER A 176 -70.78 -8.52 15.19
C SER A 176 -69.97 -9.51 16.04
N GLU A 177 -70.48 -10.72 16.28
CA GLU A 177 -69.75 -11.75 17.03
C GLU A 177 -68.50 -12.23 16.29
N GLU A 178 -68.59 -12.45 14.96
CA GLU A 178 -67.44 -12.87 14.16
C GLU A 178 -66.41 -11.74 14.00
N GLU A 179 -66.87 -10.49 13.91
CA GLU A 179 -66.00 -9.30 13.94
C GLU A 179 -65.24 -9.21 15.26
N GLN A 180 -65.88 -9.43 16.40
CA GLN A 180 -65.21 -9.40 17.69
C GLN A 180 -64.12 -10.49 17.79
N LYS A 181 -64.44 -11.73 17.40
CA LYS A 181 -63.46 -12.84 17.39
C LYS A 181 -62.29 -12.55 16.45
N ALA A 182 -62.58 -12.08 15.23
CA ALA A 182 -61.54 -11.72 14.28
C ALA A 182 -60.66 -10.59 14.81
N GLN A 183 -61.23 -9.61 15.51
CA GLN A 183 -60.48 -8.51 16.12
C GLN A 183 -59.57 -9.00 17.26
N GLU A 184 -60.04 -9.89 18.13
CA GLU A 184 -59.24 -10.49 19.21
C GLU A 184 -58.04 -11.29 18.67
N GLU A 185 -58.25 -12.05 17.58
CA GLU A 185 -57.18 -12.77 16.88
C GLU A 185 -56.19 -11.80 16.23
N ILE A 186 -56.67 -10.76 15.53
CA ILE A 186 -55.83 -9.72 14.91
C ILE A 186 -55.01 -8.98 15.96
N ASP A 187 -55.58 -8.67 17.12
CA ASP A 187 -54.87 -8.02 18.21
C ASP A 187 -53.75 -8.90 18.77
N THR A 188 -53.99 -10.21 18.88
CA THR A 188 -52.96 -11.18 19.27
C THR A 188 -51.83 -11.22 18.24
N ILE A 189 -52.16 -11.31 16.94
CA ILE A 189 -51.17 -11.29 15.85
C ILE A 189 -50.37 -9.98 15.84
N ASN A 190 -51.03 -8.84 16.06
CA ASN A 190 -50.36 -7.53 16.12
C ASN A 190 -49.37 -7.46 17.30
N ARG A 191 -49.70 -8.04 18.47
CA ARG A 191 -48.74 -8.13 19.60
C ARG A 191 -47.54 -8.97 19.23
N GLU A 192 -47.74 -10.12 18.57
CA GLU A 192 -46.64 -10.97 18.13
C GLU A 192 -45.75 -10.30 17.07
N LEU A 193 -46.36 -9.58 16.12
CA LEU A 193 -45.65 -8.76 15.13
C LEU A 193 -44.79 -7.69 15.82
N ASN A 194 -45.35 -7.00 16.82
CA ASN A 194 -44.62 -5.97 17.55
C ASN A 194 -43.43 -6.55 18.32
N VAL A 195 -43.58 -7.73 18.93
CA VAL A 195 -42.48 -8.42 19.62
C VAL A 195 -41.40 -8.83 18.62
N ALA A 196 -41.78 -9.44 17.50
CA ALA A 196 -40.83 -9.85 16.46
C ALA A 196 -40.07 -8.65 15.86
N ASN A 197 -40.78 -7.56 15.55
CA ASN A 197 -40.18 -6.33 15.04
C ASN A 197 -39.24 -5.67 16.06
N SER A 198 -39.61 -5.66 17.35
CA SER A 198 -38.74 -5.14 18.42
C SER A 198 -37.46 -5.97 18.54
N GLN A 199 -37.56 -7.29 18.40
CA GLN A 199 -36.39 -8.20 18.39
C GLN A 199 -35.51 -7.97 17.16
N ILE A 200 -36.09 -7.74 15.97
CA ILE A 200 -35.35 -7.39 14.75
C ILE A 200 -34.61 -6.07 14.93
N SER A 201 -35.28 -5.03 15.45
CA SER A 201 -34.67 -3.72 15.71
C SER A 201 -33.48 -3.84 16.68
N ASN A 202 -33.69 -4.48 17.83
CA ASN A 202 -32.63 -4.68 18.82
C ASN A 202 -31.42 -5.44 18.25
N ARG A 203 -31.66 -6.44 17.39
CA ARG A 203 -30.57 -7.18 16.72
C ARG A 203 -29.81 -6.29 15.72
N ASN A 204 -30.52 -5.48 14.94
CA ASN A 204 -29.88 -4.53 14.02
C ASN A 204 -29.03 -3.50 14.77
N ASP A 205 -29.50 -3.00 15.91
CA ASP A 205 -28.75 -2.06 16.74
C ASP A 205 -27.45 -2.67 17.29
N VAL A 206 -27.51 -3.93 17.76
CA VAL A 206 -26.31 -4.68 18.21
C VAL A 206 -25.33 -4.91 17.06
N ILE A 207 -25.83 -5.33 15.89
CA ILE A 207 -24.99 -5.53 14.69
C ILE A 207 -24.32 -4.22 14.28
N ASN A 208 -25.06 -3.12 14.23
CA ASN A 208 -24.53 -1.80 13.89
C ASN A 208 -23.47 -1.33 14.89
N THR A 209 -23.72 -1.49 16.19
CA THR A 209 -22.77 -1.14 17.25
C THR A 209 -21.48 -1.96 17.12
N MET A 210 -21.60 -3.27 16.87
CA MET A 210 -20.44 -4.13 16.74
C MET A 210 -19.63 -3.83 15.46
N MET A 211 -20.30 -3.51 14.35
CA MET A 211 -19.62 -3.04 13.13
C MET A 211 -18.90 -1.72 13.34
N GLN A 212 -19.49 -0.77 14.07
CA GLN A 212 -18.86 0.51 14.40
C GLN A 212 -17.61 0.31 15.25
N LEU A 213 -17.70 -0.44 16.36
CA LEU A 213 -16.55 -0.75 17.21
C LEU A 213 -15.41 -1.41 16.43
N LYS A 214 -15.74 -2.35 15.55
CA LYS A 214 -14.74 -3.03 14.71
C LYS A 214 -14.10 -2.10 13.67
N LYS A 215 -14.89 -1.21 13.06
CA LYS A 215 -14.37 -0.16 12.16
C LYS A 215 -13.44 0.79 12.90
N GLU A 216 -13.78 1.20 14.11
CA GLU A 216 -12.94 2.04 14.97
C GLU A 216 -11.63 1.34 15.34
N VAL A 217 -11.67 0.05 15.67
CA VAL A 217 -10.47 -0.75 15.94
C VAL A 217 -9.58 -0.82 14.69
N TYR A 218 -10.15 -1.06 13.52
CA TYR A 218 -9.39 -1.07 12.27
C TYR A 218 -8.79 0.31 11.95
N GLN A 219 -9.57 1.38 12.05
CA GLN A 219 -9.09 2.75 11.82
C GLN A 219 -7.97 3.12 12.79
N THR A 220 -8.14 2.79 14.08
CA THR A 220 -7.12 3.03 15.10
C THR A 220 -5.85 2.24 14.80
N ALA A 221 -5.95 0.97 14.42
CA ALA A 221 -4.80 0.15 14.04
C ALA A 221 -4.11 0.65 12.75
N SER A 222 -4.88 1.11 11.77
CA SER A 222 -4.35 1.69 10.54
C SER A 222 -3.61 3.00 10.82
N VAL A 223 -4.21 3.91 11.59
CA VAL A 223 -3.60 5.19 11.97
C VAL A 223 -2.35 4.98 12.80
N ALA A 224 -2.36 4.02 13.74
CA ALA A 224 -1.19 3.67 14.52
C ALA A 224 -0.05 3.19 13.61
N TYR A 225 -0.34 2.30 12.65
CA TYR A 225 0.66 1.86 11.68
C TYR A 225 1.15 2.99 10.79
N ASP A 226 0.28 3.79 10.20
CA ASP A 226 0.69 4.86 9.29
C ASP A 226 1.58 5.86 10.01
N LYS A 227 1.29 6.12 11.29
CA LYS A 227 2.13 6.94 12.17
C LYS A 227 3.49 6.30 12.41
N GLU A 228 3.56 5.01 12.72
CA GLU A 228 4.83 4.30 12.90
C GLU A 228 5.62 4.20 11.61
N PHE A 229 4.97 3.92 10.48
CA PHE A 229 5.58 3.88 9.16
C PHE A 229 6.14 5.25 8.77
N ALA A 230 5.37 6.33 8.96
CA ALA A 230 5.83 7.69 8.70
C ALA A 230 7.01 8.07 9.62
N ASN A 231 6.97 7.65 10.88
CA ASN A 231 8.08 7.85 11.81
C ASN A 231 9.34 7.09 11.35
N ASN A 232 9.18 5.81 10.97
CA ASN A 232 10.25 4.97 10.45
C ASN A 232 10.85 5.54 9.16
N LEU A 233 10.01 6.04 8.26
CA LEU A 233 10.43 6.67 7.01
C LEU A 233 11.14 8.00 7.27
N SER A 234 10.65 8.81 8.21
CA SER A 234 11.31 10.07 8.59
C SER A 234 12.69 9.82 9.20
N ILE A 235 12.80 8.81 10.06
CA ILE A 235 14.07 8.39 10.66
C ILE A 235 15.02 7.85 9.59
N TYR A 236 14.51 7.01 8.68
CA TYR A 236 15.30 6.51 7.55
C TYR A 236 15.78 7.64 6.64
N ASN A 237 14.91 8.61 6.33
CA ASN A 237 15.26 9.78 5.53
C ASN A 237 16.24 10.71 6.25
N ALA A 238 16.20 10.82 7.58
CA ALA A 238 17.22 11.55 8.34
C ALA A 238 18.59 10.85 8.23
N ILE A 239 18.63 9.52 8.37
CA ILE A 239 19.84 8.70 8.21
C ILE A 239 20.35 8.72 6.75
N ARG A 240 19.44 8.76 5.79
CA ARG A 240 19.74 8.81 4.36
C ARG A 240 20.18 10.19 3.92
N GLY A 241 19.60 11.27 4.44
CA GLY A 241 20.01 12.66 4.15
C GLY A 241 21.48 12.93 4.50
N GLU A 242 22.05 12.16 5.43
CA GLU A 242 23.49 12.15 5.69
C GLU A 242 24.31 11.38 4.63
N LYS A 243 23.73 10.36 3.99
CA LYS A 243 24.35 9.59 2.88
C LYS A 243 24.12 10.19 1.48
N GLU A 244 23.06 10.98 1.29
CA GLU A 244 22.54 11.44 -0.01
C GLU A 244 23.27 12.63 -0.64
N LYS A 245 24.35 13.13 -0.04
CA LYS A 245 25.19 14.16 -0.68
C LYS A 245 25.92 13.70 -1.97
N ALA A 246 25.58 12.53 -2.56
CA ALA A 246 26.43 11.93 -3.59
C ALA A 246 25.75 11.22 -4.80
N VAL A 247 24.43 11.06 -4.95
CA VAL A 247 23.88 10.27 -6.08
C VAL A 247 22.63 10.88 -6.75
N THR A 248 22.55 10.77 -8.07
CA THR A 248 21.52 11.37 -8.96
C THR A 248 20.15 10.68 -8.92
N ALA A 249 19.10 11.45 -9.23
CA ALA A 249 17.68 11.16 -8.96
C ALA A 249 17.09 9.91 -9.64
N GLU A 250 17.64 9.44 -10.75
CA GLU A 250 17.09 8.28 -11.48
C GLU A 250 17.56 6.94 -10.89
N ALA A 251 18.83 6.88 -10.45
CA ALA A 251 19.33 5.77 -9.65
C ALA A 251 18.55 5.66 -8.34
N LEU A 252 18.18 6.80 -7.77
CA LEU A 252 17.35 6.90 -6.57
C LEU A 252 15.98 6.24 -6.73
N ALA A 253 15.28 6.47 -7.84
CA ALA A 253 13.94 5.92 -8.05
C ALA A 253 13.96 4.40 -8.31
N LYS A 254 14.96 3.92 -9.07
CA LYS A 254 15.18 2.48 -9.31
C LYS A 254 15.63 1.76 -8.03
N GLU A 255 16.40 2.43 -7.18
CA GLU A 255 16.82 1.89 -5.88
C GLU A 255 15.67 1.92 -4.86
N GLN A 256 14.88 3.00 -4.80
CA GLN A 256 13.69 3.09 -3.95
C GLN A 256 12.65 2.00 -4.27
N THR A 257 12.40 1.72 -5.54
CA THR A 257 11.46 0.66 -5.96
C THR A 257 11.99 -0.74 -5.60
N ALA A 258 13.30 -0.98 -5.80
CA ALA A 258 13.94 -2.23 -5.37
C ALA A 258 13.94 -2.38 -3.84
N ASP A 259 14.17 -1.29 -3.09
CA ASP A 259 14.23 -1.31 -1.63
C ASP A 259 12.85 -1.48 -0.98
N ASN A 260 11.81 -0.85 -1.53
CA ASN A 260 10.43 -1.09 -1.11
C ASN A 260 10.02 -2.56 -1.35
N ALA A 261 10.44 -3.13 -2.48
CA ALA A 261 10.22 -4.54 -2.78
C ALA A 261 10.97 -5.45 -1.80
N ARG A 262 12.23 -5.15 -1.46
CA ARG A 262 13.03 -5.88 -0.45
C ARG A 262 12.40 -5.84 0.93
N ALA A 263 11.94 -4.67 1.38
CA ALA A 263 11.29 -4.51 2.68
C ALA A 263 9.97 -5.30 2.77
N SER A 264 9.16 -5.23 1.72
CA SER A 264 7.89 -5.98 1.63
C SER A 264 8.12 -7.49 1.63
N LEU A 265 9.12 -7.95 0.88
CA LEU A 265 9.49 -9.35 0.76
C LEU A 265 10.08 -9.92 2.04
N LYS A 266 10.93 -9.15 2.73
CA LYS A 266 11.44 -9.54 4.05
C LYS A 266 10.32 -9.72 5.06
N THR A 267 9.32 -8.84 5.04
CA THR A 267 8.14 -8.96 5.92
C THR A 267 7.39 -10.26 5.66
N LEU A 268 7.12 -10.58 4.39
CA LEU A 268 6.46 -11.82 4.00
C LEU A 268 7.27 -13.07 4.39
N GLN A 269 8.60 -13.01 4.26
CA GLN A 269 9.49 -14.10 4.66
C GLN A 269 9.52 -14.31 6.17
N ASP A 270 9.60 -13.24 6.94
CA ASP A 270 9.58 -13.30 8.40
C ASP A 270 8.22 -13.86 8.89
N ASP A 271 7.10 -13.53 8.22
CA ASP A 271 5.77 -14.08 8.52
C ASP A 271 5.64 -15.58 8.19
N ILE A 272 6.23 -16.04 7.08
CA ILE A 272 6.29 -17.47 6.72
C ILE A 272 7.17 -18.24 7.71
N GLN A 273 8.33 -17.71 8.08
CA GLN A 273 9.25 -18.35 9.04
C GLN A 273 8.66 -18.47 10.44
N LYS A 274 7.96 -17.43 10.90
CA LYS A 274 7.27 -17.42 12.21
C LYS A 274 6.01 -18.30 12.23
N GLY A 275 5.59 -18.83 11.07
CA GLY A 275 4.39 -19.65 10.94
C GLY A 275 3.08 -18.85 10.98
N ALA A 276 3.15 -17.51 10.90
CA ALA A 276 1.98 -16.64 10.77
C ALA A 276 1.32 -16.78 9.39
N MET A 277 2.08 -17.25 8.39
CA MET A 277 1.59 -17.66 7.08
C MET A 277 1.92 -19.13 6.80
N PRO A 278 1.07 -19.84 6.03
CA PRO A 278 1.42 -21.15 5.50
C PRO A 278 2.74 -21.08 4.73
N LYS A 279 3.44 -22.22 4.71
CA LYS A 279 4.58 -22.49 3.84
C LYS A 279 4.33 -22.00 2.41
N TYR A 280 5.36 -21.52 1.72
CA TYR A 280 5.25 -20.90 0.40
C TYR A 280 4.48 -21.80 -0.58
N ASP A 281 4.76 -23.11 -0.58
CA ASP A 281 4.07 -24.08 -1.46
C ASP A 281 2.59 -24.29 -1.11
N ALA A 282 2.20 -24.00 0.14
CA ALA A 282 0.82 -24.06 0.63
C ALA A 282 0.08 -22.71 0.51
N LEU A 283 0.76 -21.64 0.09
CA LEU A 283 0.11 -20.35 -0.14
C LEU A 283 -0.80 -20.37 -1.37
N PRO A 284 -1.90 -19.61 -1.37
CA PRO A 284 -2.70 -19.37 -2.56
C PRO A 284 -1.85 -18.83 -3.73
N LYS A 285 -2.17 -19.27 -4.97
CA LYS A 285 -1.35 -18.98 -6.16
C LYS A 285 -1.15 -17.49 -6.43
N ASN A 286 -2.15 -16.67 -6.12
CA ASN A 286 -2.05 -15.21 -6.21
C ASN A 286 -0.99 -14.63 -5.26
N VAL A 287 -0.87 -15.16 -4.04
CA VAL A 287 0.14 -14.73 -3.06
C VAL A 287 1.53 -15.19 -3.48
N GLN A 288 1.66 -16.41 -3.99
CA GLN A 288 2.92 -16.90 -4.58
C GLN A 288 3.40 -15.99 -5.71
N ASN A 289 2.50 -15.62 -6.63
CA ASN A 289 2.83 -14.73 -7.74
C ASN A 289 3.22 -13.31 -7.26
N THR A 290 2.61 -12.80 -6.19
CA THR A 290 3.02 -11.53 -5.58
C THR A 290 4.42 -11.63 -4.97
N ILE A 291 4.73 -12.71 -4.26
CA ILE A 291 6.07 -12.96 -3.72
C ILE A 291 7.08 -13.06 -4.88
N ASP A 292 6.77 -13.80 -5.94
CA ASP A 292 7.63 -13.94 -7.12
C ASP A 292 7.87 -12.60 -7.82
N ASN A 293 6.85 -11.73 -7.90
CA ASN A 293 6.99 -10.39 -8.46
C ASN A 293 7.85 -9.47 -7.56
N LEU A 294 7.67 -9.53 -6.24
CA LEU A 294 8.50 -8.78 -5.29
C LEU A 294 9.94 -9.29 -5.31
N GLU A 295 10.13 -10.60 -5.45
CA GLU A 295 11.43 -11.23 -5.63
C GLU A 295 12.09 -10.81 -6.95
N LEU A 296 11.31 -10.65 -8.02
CA LEU A 296 11.81 -10.13 -9.29
C LEU A 296 12.23 -8.65 -9.17
N GLN A 297 11.40 -7.81 -8.55
CA GLN A 297 11.65 -6.37 -8.37
C GLN A 297 12.83 -6.08 -7.43
N SER A 298 12.97 -6.87 -6.36
CA SER A 298 14.09 -6.79 -5.42
C SER A 298 15.38 -7.41 -5.95
N LYS A 299 15.29 -8.11 -7.09
CA LYS A 299 16.33 -8.97 -7.67
C LYS A 299 16.71 -10.14 -6.75
N MET A 300 15.78 -10.66 -5.95
CA MET A 300 15.92 -11.77 -4.99
C MET A 300 15.07 -13.02 -5.35
N VAL A 301 14.90 -13.31 -6.65
CA VAL A 301 14.21 -14.51 -7.19
C VAL A 301 14.66 -15.81 -6.52
N GLY A 302 13.68 -16.57 -6.01
CA GLY A 302 13.80 -17.89 -5.40
C GLY A 302 14.09 -17.89 -3.91
N LEU A 303 14.23 -16.72 -3.27
CA LEU A 303 14.70 -16.62 -1.90
C LEU A 303 13.71 -17.23 -0.89
N THR A 304 12.42 -17.00 -1.06
CA THR A 304 11.39 -17.45 -0.12
C THR A 304 11.31 -18.97 -0.06
N LYS A 305 11.43 -19.63 -1.23
CA LYS A 305 11.51 -21.10 -1.33
C LYS A 305 12.76 -21.65 -0.64
N VAL A 306 13.89 -20.97 -0.80
CA VAL A 306 15.18 -21.38 -0.23
C VAL A 306 15.19 -21.26 1.29
N ILE A 307 14.68 -20.14 1.79
CA ILE A 307 14.54 -19.90 3.23
C ILE A 307 13.68 -20.99 3.85
N GLU A 308 12.57 -21.36 3.22
CA GLU A 308 11.71 -22.42 3.72
C GLU A 308 12.38 -23.80 3.69
N ALA A 309 13.11 -24.11 2.62
CA ALA A 309 13.67 -25.44 2.40
C ALA A 309 14.95 -25.72 3.22
N LYS A 310 15.74 -24.70 3.55
CA LYS A 310 17.11 -24.88 4.09
C LYS A 310 17.40 -24.19 5.42
N VAL A 311 16.52 -23.30 5.88
CA VAL A 311 16.66 -22.65 7.19
C VAL A 311 15.69 -23.31 8.14
N ASN A 312 16.19 -23.95 9.21
CA ASN A 312 15.29 -24.50 10.21
C ASN A 312 14.48 -23.36 10.81
N ALA A 313 13.21 -23.58 11.18
CA ALA A 313 12.34 -22.55 11.78
C ALA A 313 12.89 -21.89 13.05
N LYS A 314 13.97 -22.44 13.63
CA LYS A 314 14.69 -21.91 14.80
C LYS A 314 15.93 -21.09 14.46
N ASP A 315 16.40 -21.14 13.21
CA ASP A 315 17.58 -20.42 12.75
C ASP A 315 17.15 -19.02 12.28
N ASN A 316 17.78 -17.99 12.82
CA ASN A 316 17.41 -16.60 12.52
C ASN A 316 18.23 -16.09 11.33
N VAL A 317 17.59 -15.63 10.26
CA VAL A 317 18.27 -15.02 9.10
C VAL A 317 18.70 -13.60 9.46
N ILE A 318 20.02 -13.39 9.59
CA ILE A 318 20.60 -12.10 10.01
C ILE A 318 20.80 -11.18 8.82
N ALA A 319 21.33 -11.72 7.74
CA ALA A 319 21.70 -10.94 6.57
C ALA A 319 21.57 -11.80 5.32
N SER A 320 21.35 -11.14 4.19
CA SER A 320 21.31 -11.78 2.91
C SER A 320 21.97 -10.90 1.86
N GLY A 321 22.80 -11.49 1.01
CA GLY A 321 23.53 -10.77 -0.03
C GLY A 321 23.59 -11.55 -1.32
N THR A 322 23.81 -10.85 -2.42
CA THR A 322 24.11 -11.46 -3.72
C THR A 322 25.58 -11.28 -4.02
N ARG A 323 26.24 -12.34 -4.49
CA ARG A 323 27.59 -12.26 -5.04
C ARG A 323 27.65 -12.98 -6.38
N THR A 324 28.48 -12.47 -7.29
CA THR A 324 28.81 -13.16 -8.54
C THR A 324 30.25 -13.65 -8.42
N ASP A 325 30.48 -14.95 -8.66
CA ASP A 325 31.85 -15.47 -8.70
C ASP A 325 32.56 -15.07 -10.01
N LYS A 326 33.87 -15.34 -10.07
CA LYS A 326 34.69 -15.03 -11.25
C LYS A 326 34.27 -15.81 -12.50
N ALA A 327 33.46 -16.85 -12.36
CA ALA A 327 32.93 -17.65 -13.47
C ALA A 327 31.53 -17.19 -13.91
N GLY A 328 31.02 -16.08 -13.37
CA GLY A 328 29.70 -15.53 -13.69
C GLY A 328 28.56 -16.26 -13.00
N ASN A 329 28.82 -17.12 -12.02
CA ASN A 329 27.78 -17.77 -11.25
C ASN A 329 27.29 -16.81 -10.16
N GLU A 330 25.99 -16.55 -10.13
CA GLU A 330 25.36 -15.78 -9.06
C GLU A 330 24.99 -16.69 -7.90
N TYR A 331 25.40 -16.28 -6.71
CA TYR A 331 25.05 -16.91 -5.45
C TYR A 331 24.26 -15.91 -4.60
N PHE A 332 23.23 -16.44 -3.96
CA PHE A 332 22.54 -15.80 -2.86
C PHE A 332 23.12 -16.33 -1.55
N ASP A 333 23.79 -15.49 -0.79
CA ASP A 333 24.32 -15.87 0.51
C ASP A 333 23.34 -15.47 1.60
N ILE A 334 22.89 -16.44 2.38
CA ILE A 334 22.04 -16.24 3.55
C ILE A 334 22.90 -16.49 4.78
N LEU A 335 23.08 -15.47 5.61
CA LEU A 335 23.72 -15.61 6.90
C LEU A 335 22.65 -15.93 7.94
N THR A 336 22.68 -17.14 8.49
CA THR A 336 21.79 -17.59 9.57
C THR A 336 22.54 -17.66 10.90
N LYS A 337 21.83 -17.40 11.99
CA LYS A 337 22.29 -17.67 13.36
C LYS A 337 21.53 -18.87 13.88
N THR A 338 22.26 -19.92 14.21
CA THR A 338 21.70 -21.06 14.95
C THR A 338 21.30 -20.62 16.37
N PRO A 339 20.38 -21.33 17.06
CA PRO A 339 20.00 -21.04 18.44
C PRO A 339 21.19 -21.01 19.42
N GLU A 340 22.26 -21.76 19.09
CA GLU A 340 23.52 -21.83 19.83
C GLU A 340 24.41 -20.59 19.62
N GLY A 341 23.97 -19.67 18.76
CA GLY A 341 24.62 -18.41 18.48
C GLY A 341 25.70 -18.47 17.40
N LYS A 342 25.95 -19.64 16.81
CA LYS A 342 26.89 -19.83 15.71
C LYS A 342 26.31 -19.26 14.41
N LEU A 343 27.14 -18.51 13.69
CA LEU A 343 26.82 -17.96 12.37
C LEU A 343 27.15 -18.98 11.28
N GLU A 344 26.19 -19.27 10.41
CA GLU A 344 26.38 -20.14 9.26
C GLU A 344 25.95 -19.41 7.99
N THR A 345 26.77 -19.49 6.95
CA THR A 345 26.45 -18.90 5.65
C THR A 345 26.00 -20.01 4.71
N GLN A 346 24.76 -19.95 4.27
CA GLN A 346 24.23 -20.82 3.23
C GLN A 346 24.25 -20.07 1.90
N SER A 347 25.11 -20.51 0.99
CA SER A 347 25.11 -20.03 -0.40
C SER A 347 24.13 -20.85 -1.23
N VAL A 348 23.22 -20.18 -1.92
CA VAL A 348 22.34 -20.80 -2.91
C VAL A 348 22.66 -20.29 -4.29
N PHE A 349 23.01 -21.21 -5.17
CA PHE A 349 23.27 -20.94 -6.57
C PHE A 349 21.98 -20.49 -7.27
N ARG A 350 22.02 -19.32 -7.90
CA ARG A 350 20.89 -18.70 -8.60
C ARG A 350 20.95 -18.88 -10.12
N GLY A 351 22.02 -19.49 -10.63
CA GLY A 351 22.28 -19.60 -12.06
C GLY A 351 23.52 -18.81 -12.48
N LYS A 352 23.76 -18.74 -13.78
CA LYS A 352 24.79 -17.86 -14.34
C LYS A 352 24.21 -16.46 -14.45
N GLY A 353 24.73 -15.53 -13.66
CA GLY A 353 24.53 -14.12 -13.92
C GLY A 353 25.15 -13.74 -15.24
N LYS A 354 24.63 -12.70 -15.89
CA LYS A 354 25.40 -12.05 -16.95
C LYS A 354 26.68 -11.55 -16.27
N LEU A 355 27.84 -12.11 -16.65
CA LEU A 355 29.11 -11.44 -16.39
C LEU A 355 28.93 -9.99 -16.80
N PRO A 356 29.49 -9.00 -16.07
CA PRO A 356 29.59 -7.66 -16.63
C PRO A 356 30.39 -7.81 -17.91
N GLU A 357 29.67 -7.92 -19.03
CA GLU A 357 30.22 -7.81 -20.35
C GLU A 357 30.97 -6.49 -20.31
N THR A 358 32.27 -6.52 -20.61
CA THR A 358 32.87 -5.39 -21.29
C THR A 358 31.87 -5.05 -22.38
N GLU A 359 31.12 -3.97 -22.22
CA GLU A 359 29.86 -3.76 -22.93
C GLU A 359 30.18 -3.51 -24.40
N VAL A 360 30.36 -4.60 -25.14
CA VAL A 360 30.44 -4.65 -26.59
C VAL A 360 29.13 -4.08 -27.06
N LEU A 361 29.17 -2.96 -27.79
CA LEU A 361 27.98 -2.45 -28.47
C LEU A 361 27.30 -3.64 -29.14
N GLU A 362 26.01 -3.86 -28.87
CA GLU A 362 25.24 -4.90 -29.56
C GLU A 362 25.55 -4.79 -31.05
N SER A 363 25.92 -5.91 -31.69
CA SER A 363 26.46 -5.87 -33.06
C SER A 363 25.52 -5.15 -34.04
N GLN A 364 24.22 -5.17 -33.74
CA GLN A 364 23.20 -4.46 -34.48
C GLN A 364 23.31 -2.95 -34.32
N ILE A 365 23.43 -2.42 -33.10
CA ILE A 365 23.63 -0.98 -32.86
C ILE A 365 24.96 -0.51 -33.47
N ARG A 366 26.01 -1.34 -33.39
CA ARG A 366 27.27 -1.05 -34.07
C ARG A 366 27.09 -1.02 -35.60
N GLN A 367 26.34 -1.95 -36.17
CA GLN A 367 26.06 -1.99 -37.60
C GLN A 367 25.17 -0.82 -38.03
N ASP A 368 24.16 -0.45 -37.25
CA ASP A 368 23.25 0.67 -37.55
C ASP A 368 23.99 2.02 -37.48
N ILE A 369 24.95 2.16 -36.55
CA ILE A 369 25.86 3.31 -36.49
C ILE A 369 26.75 3.33 -37.73
N ILE A 370 27.34 2.19 -38.12
CA ILE A 370 28.15 2.07 -39.33
C ILE A 370 27.33 2.38 -40.58
N ASP A 371 26.14 1.81 -40.72
CA ASP A 371 25.24 2.01 -41.87
C ASP A 371 24.77 3.47 -41.93
N THR A 372 24.50 4.12 -40.78
CA THR A 372 24.14 5.55 -40.74
C THR A 372 25.32 6.45 -41.11
N LEU A 373 26.53 6.09 -40.69
CA LEU A 373 27.75 6.82 -41.06
C LEU A 373 28.20 6.54 -42.50
N THR A 374 27.80 5.40 -43.09
CA THR A 374 28.21 4.96 -44.42
C THR A 374 27.10 5.05 -45.48
N ASP A 375 25.85 5.38 -45.12
CA ASP A 375 24.73 5.62 -46.04
C ASP A 375 24.96 6.91 -46.85
N LYS A 376 25.47 6.68 -48.06
CA LYS A 376 25.81 7.69 -49.05
C LYS A 376 24.59 8.39 -49.66
N GLU A 377 23.39 7.82 -49.60
CA GLU A 377 22.17 8.47 -50.10
C GLU A 377 21.53 9.35 -49.03
N GLY A 378 21.51 8.90 -47.77
CA GLY A 378 21.01 9.67 -46.64
C GLY A 378 21.78 10.97 -46.41
N THR A 379 23.11 10.91 -46.42
CA THR A 379 23.99 12.10 -46.30
C THR A 379 23.87 13.05 -47.50
N LYS A 380 23.65 12.52 -48.71
CA LYS A 380 23.42 13.29 -49.95
C LYS A 380 22.10 14.07 -49.92
N ASN A 381 21.06 13.51 -49.31
CA ASN A 381 19.76 14.15 -49.14
C ASN A 381 19.74 15.20 -48.00
N LEU A 382 20.60 15.05 -46.98
CA LEU A 382 20.71 16.01 -45.88
C LEU A 382 21.53 17.27 -46.24
N GLY A 383 22.35 17.22 -47.30
CA GLY A 383 23.15 18.34 -47.79
C GLY A 383 24.20 18.86 -46.80
N ARG A 384 24.45 18.14 -45.70
CA ARG A 384 25.46 18.43 -44.67
C ARG A 384 25.95 17.13 -44.00
N GLU A 385 27.14 17.16 -43.42
CA GLU A 385 27.68 16.05 -42.63
C GLU A 385 26.90 15.85 -41.32
N LEU A 386 26.83 14.59 -40.86
CA LEU A 386 26.25 14.21 -39.57
C LEU A 386 27.15 14.69 -38.44
N THR A 387 26.62 15.51 -37.54
CA THR A 387 27.36 15.98 -36.36
C THR A 387 27.25 14.98 -35.20
N LEU A 388 28.15 15.04 -34.21
CA LEU A 388 28.02 14.26 -32.97
C LEU A 388 26.66 14.49 -32.29
N THR A 389 26.14 15.72 -32.37
CA THR A 389 24.80 16.06 -31.84
C THR A 389 23.68 15.35 -32.61
N ASP A 390 23.83 15.18 -33.92
CA ASP A 390 22.86 14.43 -34.72
C ASP A 390 22.95 12.93 -34.40
N MET A 391 24.15 12.39 -34.19
CA MET A 391 24.37 10.99 -33.75
C MET A 391 23.79 10.73 -32.36
N ILE A 392 23.93 11.66 -31.40
CA ILE A 392 23.30 11.53 -30.07
C ILE A 392 21.77 11.52 -30.18
N LYS A 393 21.19 12.26 -31.12
CA LYS A 393 19.74 12.26 -31.35
C LYS A 393 19.25 10.96 -32.00
N LEU A 394 20.05 10.39 -32.91
CA LEU A 394 19.73 9.14 -33.60
C LEU A 394 19.94 7.92 -32.70
N PHE A 395 20.89 7.99 -31.77
CA PHE A 395 21.25 6.90 -30.85
C PHE A 395 21.29 7.40 -29.39
N PRO A 396 20.14 7.78 -28.81
CA PRO A 396 20.08 8.39 -27.47
C PRO A 396 20.52 7.44 -26.36
N ASP A 397 20.47 6.13 -26.61
CA ASP A 397 20.83 5.09 -25.64
C ASP A 397 22.34 4.75 -25.66
N VAL A 398 23.12 5.37 -26.55
CA VAL A 398 24.58 5.18 -26.64
C VAL A 398 25.29 6.36 -25.98
N SER A 399 26.23 6.06 -25.07
CA SER A 399 27.00 7.10 -24.39
C SER A 399 27.76 7.99 -25.38
N THR A 400 27.83 9.29 -25.09
CA THR A 400 28.49 10.29 -25.95
C THR A 400 29.95 9.95 -26.28
N GLU A 401 30.70 9.36 -25.33
CA GLU A 401 32.09 8.94 -25.57
C GLU A 401 32.19 7.83 -26.61
N LYS A 402 31.35 6.79 -26.52
CA LYS A 402 31.30 5.70 -27.52
C LYS A 402 30.92 6.19 -28.92
N LEU A 403 29.97 7.13 -29.04
CA LEU A 403 29.61 7.72 -30.33
C LEU A 403 30.76 8.55 -30.92
N LYS A 404 31.50 9.27 -30.07
CA LYS A 404 32.67 10.04 -30.49
C LYS A 404 33.81 9.13 -30.95
N ASP A 405 34.06 8.03 -30.25
CA ASP A 405 35.05 7.03 -30.63
C ASP A 405 34.67 6.36 -31.96
N ALA A 406 33.40 5.98 -32.14
CA ALA A 406 32.92 5.41 -33.40
C ALA A 406 32.99 6.40 -34.58
N MET A 407 32.61 7.66 -34.37
CA MET A 407 32.80 8.70 -35.40
C MET A 407 34.29 8.87 -35.74
N THR A 408 35.19 8.80 -34.76
CA THR A 408 36.63 8.92 -35.02
C THR A 408 37.19 7.67 -35.73
N GLU A 409 36.66 6.48 -35.43
CA GLU A 409 37.06 5.21 -36.03
C GLU A 409 36.62 5.07 -37.50
N PHE A 410 35.44 5.59 -37.86
CA PHE A 410 34.84 5.40 -39.18
C PHE A 410 34.84 6.63 -40.09
N TYR A 411 34.99 7.83 -39.54
CA TYR A 411 35.14 9.08 -40.31
C TYR A 411 36.64 9.45 -40.34
N ASP A 412 37.38 8.88 -41.29
CA ASP A 412 38.79 9.22 -41.51
C ASP A 412 38.92 10.60 -42.18
N TYR A 413 38.94 11.65 -41.37
CA TYR A 413 39.07 13.05 -41.81
C TYR A 413 40.45 13.35 -42.42
N GLU A 414 41.48 12.53 -42.18
CA GLU A 414 42.86 12.78 -42.61
C GLU A 414 43.22 12.17 -43.96
N ALA A 415 42.40 11.25 -44.50
CA ALA A 415 42.62 10.66 -45.82
C ALA A 415 42.22 11.58 -47.00
N LEU A 416 41.55 12.71 -46.76
CA LEU A 416 41.22 13.71 -47.78
C LEU A 416 42.40 14.66 -47.98
N THR A 417 43.35 14.26 -48.82
CA THR A 417 44.49 15.11 -49.18
C THR A 417 44.05 16.39 -49.91
N ALA A 418 44.81 17.49 -49.71
CA ALA A 418 44.47 18.83 -50.19
C ALA A 418 44.34 18.97 -51.74
N GLU A 419 44.77 17.98 -52.52
CA GLU A 419 44.61 17.96 -53.98
C GLU A 419 43.20 17.53 -54.43
N GLU A 420 42.40 16.93 -53.54
CA GLU A 420 41.13 16.28 -53.89
C GLU A 420 39.88 17.11 -53.56
N MET A 421 40.02 18.22 -52.82
CA MET A 421 38.90 19.10 -52.45
C MET A 421 38.32 19.94 -53.61
N THR A 422 38.94 19.92 -54.81
CA THR A 422 38.49 20.73 -55.95
C THR A 422 37.64 19.98 -56.97
N LYS A 423 37.49 18.65 -56.84
CA LYS A 423 36.56 17.88 -57.67
C LYS A 423 35.18 17.82 -57.00
N PRO A 424 34.08 18.02 -57.75
CA PRO A 424 32.76 17.70 -57.24
C PRO A 424 32.72 16.25 -56.75
N TRP A 425 32.37 16.06 -55.49
CA TRP A 425 32.48 14.81 -54.74
C TRP A 425 31.77 13.60 -55.37
N TRP A 426 30.86 13.82 -56.32
CA TRP A 426 30.16 12.76 -57.05
C TRP A 426 31.01 12.08 -58.14
N LYS A 427 32.16 12.63 -58.52
CA LYS A 427 33.08 12.04 -59.52
C LYS A 427 34.07 11.01 -58.98
N PHE A 428 34.02 10.70 -57.67
CA PHE A 428 34.90 9.70 -57.06
C PHE A 428 34.52 8.24 -57.35
N TRP A 429 33.41 7.99 -58.07
CA TRP A 429 32.81 6.66 -58.16
C TRP A 429 32.35 6.26 -59.57
N GLU A 430 32.97 6.79 -60.62
CA GLU A 430 32.57 6.54 -62.02
C GLU A 430 33.56 5.68 -62.84
N ASP A 431 34.45 4.90 -62.20
CA ASP A 431 35.18 3.79 -62.83
C ASP A 431 34.85 2.44 -62.18
#